data_AF-A0A8C7YZD7-F1
#
_entry.id   AF-A0A8C7YZD7-F1
#
_cell.length_a   1.000
_cell.length_b   1.000
_cell.length_c   1.000
_cell.angle_alpha   90.00
_cell.angle_beta   90.00
_cell.angle_gamma   90.00
#
_symmetry.space_group_name_H-M   'P 1'
#
loop_
_entity.id
_entity.type
_entity.pdbx_description
1 polymer ?
#
loop_
_entity_poly.entity_id
_entity_poly.type
_entity_poly.pdbx_seq_one_letter_code
_entity_poly.pdbx_strand_id
1 'polypeptide(L)'
;MVNENGKSLISKIMPRNRFKDIMRHLRFDYKGTRMERVGTDKFAAISNVWGSFVANCIKSFNPGRYITIDEQLFPTKTRCCFLQYIATKPDKFGIKFWVACDLKSKYVCNIIPYLGKDPSRPMRERLSENVVMKLMEPLLDKGRSVTTDNFFTSVSLARQLLSRKTTLLGTENKIRRELPESVKKPLDRNEFSTQVFSTSGATLTVYAPKRKKTVCILSSMHSVVETGDNKKKKPNTITDYKSMKCGVDVMDQMVREYSVRSGTRRWPVGVFYNMIDIAALNAYVLYQACTGVKERRVDFLVELASELAQGHMGAETAKKDNRLRQQPLTPGKGKRAMCQVNCRCKSNHATVRCVDCYKYTCGKCRMEIAWQCQVCADSVM
;
A
#
# COMPACT_ATOMS: atom_id res chain seq x y z
N MET A 1 -6.59 23.03 -1.87
CA MET A 1 -6.40 23.60 -0.50
C MET A 1 -5.63 24.92 -0.58
N VAL A 2 -6.29 25.96 -1.08
CA VAL A 2 -5.81 27.33 -1.00
C VAL A 2 -6.92 28.07 -0.24
N ASN A 3 -6.57 28.93 0.71
CA ASN A 3 -7.58 29.77 1.35
C ASN A 3 -7.98 30.92 0.42
N GLU A 4 -9.02 31.68 0.78
CA GLU A 4 -9.51 32.83 0.02
C GLU A 4 -8.44 33.90 -0.30
N ASN A 5 -7.30 33.88 0.40
CA ASN A 5 -6.19 34.82 0.22
C ASN A 5 -5.01 34.26 -0.59
N GLY A 6 -5.18 33.17 -1.35
CA GLY A 6 -4.13 32.66 -2.24
C GLY A 6 -2.92 32.01 -1.55
N LYS A 7 -2.91 31.92 -0.21
CA LYS A 7 -1.79 31.32 0.56
C LYS A 7 -2.00 29.82 0.71
N SER A 8 -0.99 29.04 0.34
CA SER A 8 -1.00 27.58 0.48
C SER A 8 -1.17 27.18 1.96
N LEU A 9 -2.25 26.45 2.26
CA LEU A 9 -2.53 25.90 3.60
C LEU A 9 -1.33 25.09 4.12
N ILE A 10 -0.59 24.44 3.22
CA ILE A 10 0.58 23.61 3.49
C ILE A 10 1.70 24.42 4.18
N SER A 11 1.89 25.68 3.78
CA SER A 11 2.95 26.53 4.34
C SER A 11 2.71 26.89 5.82
N LYS A 12 1.45 26.87 6.27
CA LYS A 12 1.08 27.09 7.67
C LYS A 12 1.30 25.85 8.53
N ILE A 13 1.23 24.66 7.94
CA ILE A 13 1.40 23.39 8.64
C ILE A 13 2.87 23.17 9.01
N MET A 14 3.77 23.32 8.02
CA MET A 14 5.19 23.08 8.23
C MET A 14 6.06 23.86 7.23
N PRO A 15 7.17 24.47 7.69
CA PRO A 15 8.15 25.07 6.79
C PRO A 15 8.73 24.04 5.81
N ARG A 16 8.90 24.43 4.54
CA ARG A 16 9.44 23.56 3.48
C ARG A 16 10.76 22.90 3.85
N ASN A 17 11.67 23.64 4.47
CA ASN A 17 12.99 23.12 4.86
C ASN A 17 12.87 22.07 5.97
N ARG A 18 11.93 22.25 6.91
CA ARG A 18 11.64 21.26 7.95
C ARG A 18 11.06 19.99 7.34
N PHE A 19 10.12 20.09 6.40
CA PHE A 19 9.59 18.94 5.68
C PHE A 19 10.69 18.16 4.95
N LYS A 20 11.54 18.86 4.18
CA LYS A 20 12.69 18.24 3.49
C LYS A 20 13.64 17.55 4.46
N ASP A 21 13.90 18.16 5.60
CA ASP A 21 14.76 17.62 6.65
C ASP A 21 14.18 16.34 7.27
N ILE A 22 12.88 16.35 7.64
CA ILE A 22 12.16 15.16 8.12
C ILE A 22 12.23 14.07 7.07
N MET A 23 11.89 14.37 5.81
CA MET A 23 11.90 13.38 4.75
C MET A 23 13.29 12.78 4.57
N ARG A 24 14.37 13.58 4.60
CA ARG A 24 15.76 13.11 4.52
C ARG A 24 16.11 12.13 5.65
N HIS A 25 15.63 12.38 6.86
CA HIS A 25 15.96 11.61 8.06
C HIS A 25 14.95 10.53 8.44
N LEU A 26 13.80 10.44 7.77
CA LEU A 26 12.78 9.42 8.02
C LEU A 26 13.36 7.99 7.89
N ARG A 27 13.18 7.17 8.93
CA ARG A 27 13.60 5.76 9.03
C ARG A 27 12.50 4.96 9.72
N PHE A 28 12.44 3.65 9.45
CA PHE A 28 11.37 2.77 9.94
C PHE A 28 11.89 1.61 10.78
N ASP A 29 13.16 1.67 11.17
CA ASP A 29 13.85 0.62 11.89
C ASP A 29 15.09 1.14 12.62
N TYR A 30 15.63 0.33 13.52
CA TYR A 30 16.86 0.62 14.23
C TYR A 30 18.09 0.20 13.40
N LYS A 31 18.98 1.16 13.10
CA LYS A 31 20.16 0.94 12.23
C LYS A 31 21.13 -0.10 12.81
N GLY A 32 21.30 -0.16 14.13
CA GLY A 32 22.27 -1.03 14.79
C GLY A 32 22.05 -2.52 14.55
N THR A 33 20.80 -2.95 14.41
CA THR A 33 20.43 -4.37 14.19
C THR A 33 20.13 -4.70 12.73
N ARG A 34 20.20 -3.73 11.81
CA ARG A 34 19.75 -3.92 10.42
C ARG A 34 20.62 -4.92 9.67
N MET A 35 21.95 -4.87 9.86
CA MET A 35 22.90 -5.75 9.17
C MET A 35 22.58 -7.23 9.40
N GLU A 36 22.36 -7.60 10.67
CA GLU A 36 21.99 -8.95 11.07
C GLU A 36 20.61 -9.35 10.51
N ARG A 37 19.60 -8.50 10.67
CA ARG A 37 18.23 -8.78 10.20
C ARG A 37 18.14 -8.96 8.68
N VAL A 38 18.97 -8.26 7.88
CA VAL A 38 18.97 -8.42 6.42
C VAL A 38 19.40 -9.82 5.98
N GLY A 39 20.13 -10.57 6.82
CA GLY A 39 20.50 -11.96 6.56
C GLY A 39 19.29 -12.89 6.40
N THR A 40 18.21 -12.62 7.14
CA THR A 40 16.96 -13.41 7.10
C THR A 40 15.80 -12.66 6.46
N ASP A 41 15.78 -11.34 6.55
CA ASP A 41 14.72 -10.47 6.07
C ASP A 41 15.26 -9.34 5.18
N LYS A 42 15.18 -9.56 3.86
CA LYS A 42 15.57 -8.55 2.85
C LYS A 42 14.78 -7.24 2.97
N PHE A 43 13.63 -7.24 3.65
CA PHE A 43 12.74 -6.10 3.84
C PHE A 43 12.95 -5.36 5.18
N ALA A 44 13.94 -5.78 5.98
CA ALA A 44 14.19 -5.35 7.36
C ALA A 44 14.17 -3.84 7.62
N ALA A 45 14.46 -3.02 6.61
CA ALA A 45 14.44 -1.57 6.73
C ALA A 45 13.04 -0.97 7.00
N ILE A 46 11.96 -1.74 6.81
CA ILE A 46 10.58 -1.31 7.09
C ILE A 46 9.66 -2.42 7.61
N SER A 47 10.13 -3.68 7.69
CA SER A 47 9.32 -4.85 8.04
C SER A 47 8.43 -4.70 9.28
N ASN A 48 8.91 -4.08 10.36
CA ASN A 48 8.10 -3.92 11.58
C ASN A 48 6.87 -3.03 11.35
N VAL A 49 7.06 -1.91 10.66
CA VAL A 49 5.98 -0.97 10.32
C VAL A 49 5.05 -1.61 9.28
N TRP A 50 5.62 -2.32 8.30
CA TRP A 50 4.86 -3.07 7.31
C TRP A 50 3.97 -4.15 7.95
N GLY A 51 4.53 -4.98 8.82
CA GLY A 51 3.79 -6.04 9.51
C GLY A 51 2.63 -5.48 10.35
N SER A 52 2.86 -4.37 11.05
CA SER A 52 1.81 -3.68 11.79
C SER A 52 0.69 -3.14 10.88
N PHE A 53 1.08 -2.57 9.74
CA PHE A 53 0.15 -2.08 8.73
C PHE A 53 -0.71 -3.22 8.15
N VAL A 54 -0.09 -4.33 7.71
CA VAL A 54 -0.82 -5.49 7.18
C VAL A 54 -1.72 -6.12 8.23
N ALA A 55 -1.26 -6.23 9.48
CA ALA A 55 -2.10 -6.72 10.58
C ALA A 55 -3.35 -5.85 10.78
N ASN A 56 -3.24 -4.53 10.63
CA ASN A 56 -4.39 -3.63 10.68
C ASN A 56 -5.32 -3.81 9.47
N CYS A 57 -4.79 -3.95 8.25
CA CYS A 57 -5.60 -4.28 7.07
C CYS A 57 -6.45 -5.55 7.29
N ILE A 58 -5.84 -6.60 7.85
CA ILE A 58 -6.53 -7.87 8.10
C ILE A 58 -7.62 -7.72 9.18
N LYS A 59 -7.33 -6.99 10.26
CA LYS A 59 -8.22 -6.91 11.43
C LYS A 59 -9.40 -5.95 11.26
N SER A 60 -9.24 -4.89 10.48
CA SER A 60 -10.19 -3.77 10.48
C SER A 60 -11.41 -3.98 9.59
N PHE A 61 -11.45 -5.02 8.74
CA PHE A 61 -12.53 -5.23 7.79
C PHE A 61 -12.91 -6.71 7.70
N ASN A 62 -14.20 -6.99 7.51
CA ASN A 62 -14.67 -8.34 7.19
C ASN A 62 -15.06 -8.39 5.71
N PRO A 63 -14.21 -8.97 4.83
CA PRO A 63 -14.45 -8.98 3.40
C PRO A 63 -15.72 -9.75 3.02
N GLY A 64 -16.28 -9.40 1.86
CA GLY A 64 -17.43 -10.08 1.28
C GLY A 64 -17.09 -11.47 0.76
N ARG A 65 -17.97 -11.99 -0.11
CA ARG A 65 -17.86 -13.36 -0.65
C ARG A 65 -16.70 -13.52 -1.64
N TYR A 66 -16.38 -12.50 -2.41
CA TYR A 66 -15.47 -12.59 -3.55
C TYR A 66 -14.18 -11.82 -3.29
N ILE A 67 -13.06 -12.53 -3.30
CA ILE A 67 -11.71 -11.98 -3.14
C ILE A 67 -10.97 -12.13 -4.46
N THR A 68 -10.23 -11.12 -4.87
CA THR A 68 -9.32 -11.19 -6.02
C THR A 68 -7.88 -11.19 -5.53
N ILE A 69 -7.07 -12.11 -6.04
CA ILE A 69 -5.62 -12.10 -5.82
C ILE A 69 -4.90 -11.84 -7.15
N ASP A 70 -4.02 -10.84 -7.12
CA ASP A 70 -3.17 -10.47 -8.24
C ASP A 70 -1.96 -9.68 -7.72
N GLU A 71 -1.15 -9.16 -8.63
CA GLU A 71 -0.02 -8.30 -8.32
C GLU A 71 -0.31 -6.80 -8.41
N GLN A 72 0.31 -6.07 -7.49
CA GLN A 72 0.58 -4.65 -7.63
C GLN A 72 2.07 -4.45 -7.93
N LEU A 73 2.39 -3.57 -8.89
CA LEU A 73 3.77 -3.12 -9.13
C LEU A 73 3.88 -1.65 -8.74
N PHE A 74 4.40 -1.37 -7.54
CA PHE A 74 4.61 0.00 -7.10
C PHE A 74 5.80 0.61 -7.85
N PRO A 75 5.60 1.65 -8.69
CA PRO A 75 6.64 2.08 -9.61
C PRO A 75 7.80 2.77 -8.90
N THR A 76 9.02 2.31 -9.17
CA THR A 76 10.24 2.94 -8.69
C THR A 76 11.45 2.46 -9.50
N LYS A 77 12.46 3.32 -9.61
CA LYS A 77 13.79 2.97 -10.16
C LYS A 77 14.86 2.94 -9.07
N THR A 78 14.45 2.98 -7.80
CA THR A 78 15.38 2.98 -6.68
C THR A 78 16.05 1.61 -6.57
N ARG A 79 17.38 1.62 -6.41
CA ARG A 79 18.17 0.40 -6.22
C ARG A 79 17.71 -0.36 -4.97
N CYS A 80 17.22 -1.57 -5.17
CA CYS A 80 16.94 -2.56 -4.13
C CYS A 80 17.13 -3.97 -4.71
N CYS A 81 17.38 -4.98 -3.87
CA CYS A 81 17.71 -6.34 -4.29
C CYS A 81 16.52 -7.15 -4.83
N PHE A 82 15.31 -6.60 -4.74
CA PHE A 82 14.05 -7.23 -5.17
C PHE A 82 13.27 -6.36 -6.18
N LEU A 83 13.93 -5.39 -6.80
CA LEU A 83 13.33 -4.59 -7.89
C LEU A 83 12.91 -5.52 -9.04
N GLN A 84 11.69 -5.36 -9.55
CA GLN A 84 11.13 -6.16 -10.63
C GLN A 84 10.99 -5.35 -11.91
N TYR A 85 11.16 -6.03 -13.04
CA TYR A 85 10.78 -5.55 -14.36
C TYR A 85 9.58 -6.35 -14.88
N ILE A 86 8.50 -5.66 -15.25
CA ILE A 86 7.29 -6.28 -15.82
C ILE A 86 6.94 -5.54 -17.10
N ALA A 87 7.20 -6.18 -18.26
CA ALA A 87 7.06 -5.56 -19.57
C ALA A 87 5.63 -5.09 -19.90
N THR A 88 4.62 -5.75 -19.33
CA THR A 88 3.20 -5.51 -19.59
C THR A 88 2.59 -4.38 -18.76
N LYS A 89 3.27 -3.93 -17.69
CA LYS A 89 2.77 -2.83 -16.84
C LYS A 89 3.20 -1.47 -17.44
N PRO A 90 2.39 -0.40 -17.29
CA PRO A 90 2.72 0.93 -17.82
C PRO A 90 4.06 1.45 -17.30
N ASP A 91 4.24 1.39 -15.97
CA ASP A 91 5.53 1.57 -15.34
C ASP A 91 6.23 0.22 -15.22
N LYS A 92 7.26 0.00 -16.02
CA LYS A 92 7.87 -1.33 -16.15
C LYS A 92 8.76 -1.73 -14.97
N PHE A 93 9.25 -0.77 -14.18
CA PHE A 93 10.14 -1.02 -13.04
C PHE A 93 9.47 -0.66 -11.73
N GLY A 94 9.51 -1.55 -10.75
CA GLY A 94 8.91 -1.31 -9.45
C GLY A 94 9.16 -2.39 -8.41
N ILE A 95 8.64 -2.16 -7.20
CA ILE A 95 8.59 -3.18 -6.15
C ILE A 95 7.26 -3.91 -6.32
N LYS A 96 7.33 -5.23 -6.47
CA LYS A 96 6.16 -6.08 -6.67
C LYS A 96 5.56 -6.50 -5.32
N PHE A 97 4.24 -6.42 -5.20
CA PHE A 97 3.46 -6.91 -4.08
C PHE A 97 2.39 -7.87 -4.59
N TRP A 98 2.15 -8.95 -3.84
CA TRP A 98 0.99 -9.82 -4.02
C TRP A 98 -0.14 -9.30 -3.14
N VAL A 99 -1.31 -9.09 -3.71
CA VAL A 99 -2.41 -8.39 -3.03
C VAL A 99 -3.66 -9.26 -3.04
N ALA A 100 -4.31 -9.40 -1.89
CA ALA A 100 -5.67 -9.90 -1.76
C ALA A 100 -6.62 -8.72 -1.54
N CYS A 101 -7.59 -8.57 -2.43
CA CYS A 101 -8.51 -7.43 -2.47
C CYS A 101 -9.97 -7.93 -2.45
N ASP A 102 -10.83 -7.28 -1.65
CA ASP A 102 -12.26 -7.52 -1.69
C ASP A 102 -12.84 -6.99 -3.01
N LEU A 103 -13.56 -7.83 -3.75
CA LEU A 103 -14.03 -7.47 -5.09
C LEU A 103 -15.00 -6.30 -5.07
N LYS A 104 -15.89 -6.19 -4.08
CA LYS A 104 -16.96 -5.17 -4.09
C LYS A 104 -16.40 -3.82 -3.66
N SER A 105 -15.82 -3.78 -2.47
CA SER A 105 -15.34 -2.56 -1.80
C SER A 105 -13.97 -2.09 -2.28
N LYS A 106 -13.19 -2.96 -2.95
CA LYS A 106 -11.78 -2.72 -3.30
C LYS A 106 -10.86 -2.57 -2.08
N TYR A 107 -11.31 -3.04 -0.92
CA TYR A 107 -10.51 -3.06 0.30
C TYR A 107 -9.32 -4.01 0.17
N VAL A 108 -8.11 -3.53 0.50
CA VAL A 108 -6.91 -4.38 0.54
C VAL A 108 -6.93 -5.18 1.85
N CYS A 109 -7.23 -6.48 1.72
CA CYS A 109 -7.42 -7.39 2.85
C CYS A 109 -6.09 -7.92 3.39
N ASN A 110 -5.17 -8.25 2.49
CA ASN A 110 -3.84 -8.74 2.83
C ASN A 110 -2.85 -8.41 1.71
N ILE A 111 -1.57 -8.23 2.03
CA ILE A 111 -0.54 -7.85 1.06
C ILE A 111 0.85 -8.34 1.49
N ILE A 112 1.57 -8.96 0.56
CA ILE A 112 2.89 -9.55 0.80
C ILE A 112 3.90 -9.03 -0.23
N PRO A 113 5.05 -8.46 0.18
CA PRO A 113 6.07 -8.03 -0.76
C PRO A 113 6.74 -9.24 -1.43
N TYR A 114 7.02 -9.12 -2.73
CA TYR A 114 7.83 -10.10 -3.43
C TYR A 114 9.32 -9.75 -3.29
N LEU A 115 10.05 -10.58 -2.52
CA LEU A 115 11.47 -10.36 -2.18
C LEU A 115 12.44 -11.25 -2.98
N GLY A 116 11.98 -11.79 -4.11
CA GLY A 116 12.70 -12.78 -4.90
C GLY A 116 12.55 -14.21 -4.37
N LYS A 117 13.57 -15.05 -4.58
CA LYS A 117 13.57 -16.45 -4.10
C LYS A 117 13.57 -16.49 -2.58
N ASP A 118 12.54 -17.11 -2.02
CA ASP A 118 12.41 -17.43 -0.60
C ASP A 118 13.13 -18.77 -0.32
N PRO A 119 14.21 -18.79 0.49
CA PRO A 119 14.92 -20.01 0.84
C PRO A 119 14.15 -20.89 1.84
N SER A 120 13.18 -20.33 2.56
CA SER A 120 12.38 -21.05 3.56
C SER A 120 11.18 -21.79 2.97
N ARG A 121 10.82 -21.52 1.70
CA ARG A 121 9.72 -22.20 1.02
C ARG A 121 10.06 -23.68 0.82
N PRO A 122 9.19 -24.62 1.23
CA PRO A 122 9.40 -26.05 0.98
C PRO A 122 9.62 -26.33 -0.51
N MET A 123 10.63 -27.15 -0.83
CA MET A 123 11.06 -27.39 -2.22
C MET A 123 9.94 -27.98 -3.11
N ARG A 124 8.98 -28.69 -2.51
CA ARG A 124 7.86 -29.33 -3.20
C ARG A 124 6.64 -28.40 -3.39
N GLU A 125 6.57 -27.28 -2.68
CA GLU A 125 5.45 -26.34 -2.81
C GLU A 125 5.67 -25.37 -3.96
N ARG A 126 4.67 -25.18 -4.82
CA ARG A 126 4.74 -24.17 -5.88
C ARG A 126 4.62 -22.77 -5.26
N LEU A 127 5.46 -21.84 -5.72
CA LEU A 127 5.46 -20.45 -5.23
C LEU A 127 4.06 -19.82 -5.34
N SER A 128 3.41 -20.04 -6.46
CA SER A 128 2.11 -19.47 -6.78
C SER A 128 1.01 -19.95 -5.84
N GLU A 129 1.01 -21.25 -5.49
CA GLU A 129 0.06 -21.85 -4.54
C GLU A 129 0.35 -21.36 -3.10
N ASN A 130 1.62 -21.36 -2.70
CA ASN A 130 2.04 -20.88 -1.36
C ASN A 130 1.66 -19.41 -1.13
N VAL A 131 1.80 -18.55 -2.15
CA VAL A 131 1.40 -17.13 -2.06
C VAL A 131 -0.11 -16.99 -1.85
N VAL A 132 -0.93 -17.71 -2.62
CA VAL A 132 -2.40 -17.67 -2.45
C VAL A 132 -2.80 -18.14 -1.07
N MET A 133 -2.26 -19.27 -0.60
CA MET A 133 -2.57 -19.79 0.74
C MET A 133 -2.17 -18.80 1.84
N LYS A 134 -0.96 -18.22 1.77
CA LYS A 134 -0.51 -17.20 2.74
C LYS A 134 -1.40 -15.95 2.75
N LEU A 135 -1.81 -15.47 1.58
CA LEU A 135 -2.69 -14.31 1.46
C LEU A 135 -4.09 -14.60 1.98
N MET A 136 -4.62 -15.79 1.68
CA MET A 136 -5.97 -16.21 2.04
C MET A 136 -6.10 -16.70 3.47
N GLU A 137 -5.03 -17.12 4.17
CA GLU A 137 -5.11 -17.71 5.51
C GLU A 137 -6.07 -16.98 6.48
N PRO A 138 -6.05 -15.64 6.64
CA PRO A 138 -7.01 -14.96 7.53
C PRO A 138 -8.46 -14.92 7.03
N LEU A 139 -8.70 -15.32 5.79
CA LEU A 139 -9.97 -15.25 5.05
C LEU A 139 -10.59 -16.63 4.75
N LEU A 140 -9.86 -17.73 5.01
CA LEU A 140 -10.28 -19.10 4.79
C LEU A 140 -11.46 -19.50 5.68
N ASP A 141 -12.06 -20.65 5.37
CA ASP A 141 -13.09 -21.33 6.17
C ASP A 141 -14.45 -20.62 6.29
N LYS A 142 -14.64 -19.48 5.60
CA LYS A 142 -15.89 -18.68 5.64
C LYS A 142 -16.78 -18.81 4.39
N GLY A 143 -16.56 -19.81 3.53
CA GLY A 143 -17.39 -20.02 2.32
C GLY A 143 -17.14 -19.01 1.20
N ARG A 144 -15.94 -18.39 1.17
CA ARG A 144 -15.58 -17.38 0.17
C ARG A 144 -15.14 -18.01 -1.16
N SER A 145 -15.03 -17.17 -2.18
CA SER A 145 -14.48 -17.50 -3.48
C SER A 145 -13.29 -16.60 -3.78
N VAL A 146 -12.16 -17.19 -4.15
CA VAL A 146 -10.97 -16.45 -4.59
C VAL A 146 -10.84 -16.52 -6.11
N THR A 147 -10.64 -15.37 -6.74
CA THR A 147 -10.39 -15.22 -8.17
C THR A 147 -8.92 -14.95 -8.43
N THR A 148 -8.29 -15.71 -9.32
CA THR A 148 -6.86 -15.61 -9.64
C THR A 148 -6.58 -15.65 -11.14
N ASP A 149 -5.42 -15.11 -11.53
CA ASP A 149 -4.89 -15.26 -12.89
C ASP A 149 -4.25 -16.65 -13.14
N ASN A 150 -3.64 -16.82 -14.32
CA ASN A 150 -3.04 -18.09 -14.72
C ASN A 150 -1.70 -18.42 -14.04
N PHE A 151 -1.05 -17.44 -13.40
CA PHE A 151 0.17 -17.68 -12.64
C PHE A 151 -0.16 -18.49 -11.38
N PHE A 152 -1.26 -18.15 -10.70
CA PHE A 152 -1.69 -18.82 -9.47
C PHE A 152 -2.54 -20.07 -9.67
N THR A 153 -3.42 -20.07 -10.67
CA THR A 153 -4.44 -21.11 -10.83
C THR A 153 -3.83 -22.48 -11.09
N SER A 154 -4.31 -23.50 -10.35
CA SER A 154 -4.00 -24.91 -10.55
C SER A 154 -5.09 -25.80 -9.92
N VAL A 155 -5.17 -27.06 -10.37
CA VAL A 155 -6.08 -28.06 -9.79
C VAL A 155 -5.71 -28.39 -8.34
N SER A 156 -4.41 -28.43 -8.02
CA SER A 156 -3.90 -28.61 -6.65
C SER A 156 -4.42 -27.51 -5.72
N LEU A 157 -4.30 -26.25 -6.14
CA LEU A 157 -4.77 -25.09 -5.37
C LEU A 157 -6.28 -25.13 -5.16
N ALA A 158 -7.05 -25.48 -6.19
CA ALA A 158 -8.50 -25.61 -6.08
C ALA A 158 -8.92 -26.60 -4.99
N ARG A 159 -8.21 -27.74 -4.89
CA ARG A 159 -8.46 -28.76 -3.85
C ARG A 159 -8.06 -28.30 -2.45
N GLN A 160 -6.91 -27.64 -2.32
CA GLN A 160 -6.44 -27.09 -1.03
C GLN A 160 -7.39 -26.02 -0.49
N LEU A 161 -7.91 -25.15 -1.36
CA LEU A 161 -8.89 -24.14 -0.95
C LEU A 161 -10.22 -24.78 -0.58
N LEU A 162 -10.68 -25.78 -1.33
CA LEU A 162 -11.94 -26.47 -1.05
C LEU A 162 -11.93 -27.19 0.31
N SER A 163 -10.80 -27.81 0.69
CA SER A 163 -10.67 -28.43 2.01
C SER A 163 -10.76 -27.41 3.15
N ARG A 164 -10.53 -26.12 2.84
CA ARG A 164 -10.65 -24.95 3.73
C ARG A 164 -11.88 -24.09 3.41
N LYS A 165 -12.98 -24.75 2.99
CA LYS A 165 -14.28 -24.14 2.64
C LYS A 165 -14.18 -22.88 1.79
N THR A 166 -13.25 -22.86 0.84
CA THR A 166 -12.98 -21.74 -0.05
C THR A 166 -12.95 -22.24 -1.49
N THR A 167 -13.61 -21.55 -2.40
CA THR A 167 -13.67 -21.94 -3.82
C THR A 167 -12.69 -21.10 -4.65
N LEU A 168 -12.26 -21.65 -5.78
CA LEU A 168 -11.36 -21.02 -6.73
C LEU A 168 -12.11 -20.72 -8.03
N LEU A 169 -11.79 -19.58 -8.65
CA LEU A 169 -12.14 -19.26 -10.02
C LEU A 169 -10.92 -18.63 -10.70
N GLY A 170 -10.44 -19.19 -11.80
CA GLY A 170 -9.25 -18.62 -12.42
C GLY A 170 -9.01 -19.08 -13.83
N THR A 171 -8.14 -18.36 -14.53
CA THR A 171 -7.67 -18.81 -15.85
C THR A 171 -6.63 -19.89 -15.68
N GLU A 172 -6.74 -20.97 -16.45
CA GLU A 172 -5.76 -22.07 -16.40
C GLU A 172 -4.81 -21.99 -17.60
N ASN A 173 -3.51 -22.21 -17.36
CA ASN A 173 -2.52 -22.17 -18.42
C ASN A 173 -2.51 -23.49 -19.21
N LYS A 174 -2.71 -23.43 -20.53
CA LYS A 174 -2.75 -24.62 -21.42
C LYS A 174 -1.48 -25.47 -21.39
N ILE A 175 -0.35 -24.89 -21.01
CA ILE A 175 0.94 -25.61 -20.93
C ILE A 175 0.97 -26.58 -19.73
N ARG A 176 0.02 -26.47 -18.78
CA ARG A 176 0.00 -27.28 -17.57
C ARG A 176 -0.20 -28.76 -17.91
N ARG A 177 0.65 -29.61 -17.35
CA ARG A 177 0.67 -31.06 -17.58
C ARG A 177 -0.67 -31.72 -17.25
N GLU A 178 -1.34 -31.21 -16.22
CA GLU A 178 -2.61 -31.69 -15.66
C GLU A 178 -3.80 -31.57 -16.63
N LEU A 179 -3.65 -30.79 -17.71
CA LEU A 179 -4.71 -30.64 -18.71
C LEU A 179 -4.73 -31.79 -19.71
N PRO A 180 -5.91 -32.27 -20.14
CA PRO A 180 -6.02 -33.26 -21.21
C PRO A 180 -5.36 -32.79 -22.51
N GLU A 181 -4.74 -33.70 -23.27
CA GLU A 181 -4.10 -33.37 -24.57
C GLU A 181 -5.09 -32.76 -25.58
N SER A 182 -6.37 -33.13 -25.50
CA SER A 182 -7.45 -32.55 -26.31
C SER A 182 -7.67 -31.05 -26.04
N VAL A 183 -7.21 -30.52 -24.91
CA VAL A 183 -7.27 -29.08 -24.57
C VAL A 183 -6.01 -28.35 -25.05
N LYS A 184 -4.86 -29.03 -25.05
CA LYS A 184 -3.55 -28.44 -25.40
C LYS A 184 -3.39 -28.24 -26.90
N LYS A 185 -3.87 -29.19 -27.72
CA LYS A 185 -3.75 -29.11 -29.17
C LYS A 185 -4.66 -28.00 -29.73
N PRO A 186 -4.17 -27.15 -30.63
CA PRO A 186 -5.01 -26.18 -31.35
C PRO A 186 -5.91 -26.92 -32.33
N LEU A 187 -7.02 -27.45 -31.82
CA LEU A 187 -8.09 -28.02 -32.63
C LEU A 187 -8.82 -26.87 -33.34
N ASP A 188 -9.25 -27.11 -34.58
CA ASP A 188 -10.19 -26.22 -35.27
C ASP A 188 -11.57 -26.37 -34.62
N ARG A 189 -11.73 -25.70 -33.48
CA ARG A 189 -12.98 -25.69 -32.73
C ARG A 189 -13.93 -24.70 -33.38
N ASN A 190 -15.19 -25.11 -33.49
CA ASN A 190 -16.27 -24.21 -33.88
C ASN A 190 -16.27 -22.97 -32.98
N GLU A 191 -16.45 -21.81 -33.59
CA GLU A 191 -16.55 -20.56 -32.85
C GLU A 191 -17.74 -20.61 -31.89
N PHE A 192 -17.57 -20.06 -30.69
CA PHE A 192 -18.55 -20.07 -29.60
C PHE A 192 -18.91 -21.47 -29.08
N SER A 193 -18.04 -22.46 -29.28
CA SER A 193 -18.17 -23.78 -28.66
C SER A 193 -17.61 -23.79 -27.23
N THR A 194 -18.23 -24.62 -26.39
CA THR A 194 -17.83 -24.85 -25.00
C THR A 194 -17.66 -26.34 -24.77
N GLN A 195 -16.55 -26.72 -24.15
CA GLN A 195 -16.31 -28.07 -23.67
C GLN A 195 -16.03 -28.01 -22.16
N VAL A 196 -16.60 -28.93 -21.41
CA VAL A 196 -16.47 -28.97 -19.95
C VAL A 196 -15.85 -30.30 -19.55
N PHE A 197 -14.86 -30.24 -18.68
CA PHE A 197 -14.31 -31.40 -17.99
C PHE A 197 -14.57 -31.22 -16.51
N SER A 198 -15.08 -32.26 -15.86
CA SER A 198 -15.44 -32.20 -14.44
C SER A 198 -14.70 -33.28 -13.67
N THR A 199 -14.31 -32.92 -12.45
CA THR A 199 -13.85 -33.83 -11.41
C THR A 199 -14.74 -33.64 -10.18
N SER A 200 -14.58 -34.48 -9.15
CA SER A 200 -15.38 -34.37 -7.92
C SER A 200 -15.27 -33.03 -7.20
N GLY A 201 -14.23 -32.22 -7.46
CA GLY A 201 -14.01 -30.94 -6.78
C GLY A 201 -13.75 -29.73 -7.70
N ALA A 202 -13.72 -29.90 -9.01
CA ALA A 202 -13.50 -28.76 -9.91
C ALA A 202 -14.00 -29.05 -11.33
N THR A 203 -14.43 -27.99 -11.99
CA THR A 203 -14.80 -27.94 -13.40
C THR A 203 -13.77 -27.12 -14.19
N LEU A 204 -13.37 -27.63 -15.34
CA LEU A 204 -12.56 -26.95 -16.33
C LEU A 204 -13.44 -26.64 -17.54
N THR A 205 -13.71 -25.35 -17.75
CA THR A 205 -14.41 -24.85 -18.94
C THR A 205 -13.41 -24.45 -20.01
N VAL A 206 -13.54 -25.02 -21.20
CA VAL A 206 -12.77 -24.66 -22.40
C VAL A 206 -13.70 -24.01 -23.41
N TYR A 207 -13.59 -22.70 -23.55
CA TYR A 207 -14.44 -21.90 -24.43
C TYR A 207 -13.65 -21.38 -25.63
N ALA A 208 -14.22 -21.49 -26.83
CA ALA A 208 -13.61 -21.04 -28.09
C ALA A 208 -14.22 -19.71 -28.58
N PRO A 209 -13.74 -18.53 -28.12
CA PRO A 209 -14.30 -17.25 -28.54
C PRO A 209 -14.09 -16.91 -30.02
N LYS A 210 -13.10 -17.53 -30.67
CA LYS A 210 -12.75 -17.38 -32.09
C LYS A 210 -12.16 -18.70 -32.59
N ARG A 211 -12.20 -18.95 -33.89
CA ARG A 211 -11.48 -20.08 -34.50
C ARG A 211 -10.01 -20.11 -34.05
N LYS A 212 -9.51 -21.31 -33.72
CA LYS A 212 -8.14 -21.58 -33.24
C LYS A 212 -7.73 -20.87 -31.93
N LYS A 213 -8.64 -20.17 -31.24
CA LYS A 213 -8.37 -19.55 -29.94
C LYS A 213 -9.31 -20.11 -28.89
N THR A 214 -8.74 -20.62 -27.81
CA THR A 214 -9.49 -21.10 -26.63
C THR A 214 -9.05 -20.39 -25.35
N VAL A 215 -9.99 -20.27 -24.42
CA VAL A 215 -9.78 -19.80 -23.05
C VAL A 215 -10.16 -20.94 -22.11
N CYS A 216 -9.32 -21.19 -21.12
CA CYS A 216 -9.52 -22.23 -20.12
C CYS A 216 -9.81 -21.55 -18.76
N ILE A 217 -10.95 -21.87 -18.15
CA ILE A 217 -11.30 -21.43 -16.81
C ILE A 217 -11.40 -22.66 -15.92
N LEU A 218 -10.61 -22.69 -14.85
CA LEU A 218 -10.75 -23.66 -13.78
C LEU A 218 -11.64 -23.05 -12.70
N SER A 219 -12.62 -23.82 -12.22
CA SER A 219 -13.47 -23.39 -11.12
C SER A 219 -13.82 -24.53 -10.18
N SER A 220 -13.72 -24.29 -8.88
CA SER A 220 -14.39 -25.12 -7.85
C SER A 220 -15.65 -24.45 -7.29
N MET A 221 -16.03 -23.28 -7.85
CA MET A 221 -17.24 -22.55 -7.48
C MET A 221 -18.47 -23.03 -8.27
N HIS A 222 -18.28 -23.49 -9.51
CA HIS A 222 -19.36 -23.87 -10.42
C HIS A 222 -19.52 -25.39 -10.49
N SER A 223 -20.69 -25.90 -10.08
CA SER A 223 -21.10 -27.30 -10.26
C SER A 223 -21.67 -27.55 -11.65
N VAL A 224 -22.34 -26.55 -12.25
CA VAL A 224 -22.94 -26.62 -13.58
C VAL A 224 -22.44 -25.46 -14.43
N VAL A 225 -22.09 -25.77 -15.68
CA VAL A 225 -21.64 -24.78 -16.67
C VAL A 225 -22.76 -24.55 -17.67
N GLU A 226 -23.33 -23.36 -17.63
CA GLU A 226 -24.43 -22.94 -18.50
C GLU A 226 -23.91 -21.95 -19.54
N THR A 227 -24.40 -22.06 -20.77
CA THR A 227 -24.06 -21.13 -21.86
C THR A 227 -25.22 -20.17 -22.08
N GLY A 228 -24.95 -18.86 -22.15
CA GLY A 228 -26.00 -17.89 -22.43
C GLY A 228 -26.59 -18.00 -23.84
N ASP A 229 -27.83 -17.54 -24.02
CA ASP A 229 -28.60 -17.69 -25.27
C ASP A 229 -28.21 -16.71 -26.38
N ASN A 230 -27.25 -15.83 -26.12
CA ASN A 230 -26.77 -14.88 -27.13
C ASN A 230 -25.92 -15.57 -28.21
N LYS A 231 -25.71 -14.86 -29.34
CA LYS A 231 -24.86 -15.32 -30.46
C LYS A 231 -23.48 -15.84 -30.03
N LYS A 232 -22.92 -15.32 -28.93
CA LYS A 232 -21.58 -15.68 -28.44
C LYS A 232 -21.58 -16.91 -27.53
N LYS A 233 -22.73 -17.43 -27.10
CA LYS A 233 -22.89 -18.63 -26.26
C LYS A 233 -21.90 -18.71 -25.09
N LYS A 234 -21.63 -17.57 -24.45
CA LYS A 234 -20.59 -17.47 -23.41
C LYS A 234 -20.99 -18.27 -22.17
N PRO A 235 -20.11 -19.14 -21.66
CA PRO A 235 -20.33 -19.81 -20.39
C PRO A 235 -20.43 -18.86 -19.19
N ASN A 236 -21.23 -19.21 -18.19
CA ASN A 236 -21.30 -18.53 -16.90
C ASN A 236 -19.90 -18.38 -16.26
N THR A 237 -19.06 -19.42 -16.29
CA THR A 237 -17.69 -19.39 -15.76
C THR A 237 -16.81 -18.29 -16.38
N ILE A 238 -16.98 -18.03 -17.68
CA ILE A 238 -16.25 -16.97 -18.41
C ILE A 238 -16.80 -15.59 -18.06
N THR A 239 -18.12 -15.49 -17.88
CA THR A 239 -18.81 -14.24 -17.53
C THR A 239 -18.44 -13.81 -16.11
N ASP A 240 -18.51 -14.74 -15.16
CA ASP A 240 -18.18 -14.53 -13.76
C ASP A 240 -16.70 -14.16 -13.61
N TYR A 241 -15.79 -14.92 -14.24
CA TYR A 241 -14.36 -14.60 -14.18
C TYR A 241 -14.07 -13.19 -14.68
N LYS A 242 -14.70 -12.77 -15.79
CA LYS A 242 -14.51 -11.40 -16.31
C LYS A 242 -14.98 -10.32 -15.35
N SER A 243 -16.06 -10.57 -14.60
CA SER A 243 -16.57 -9.64 -13.60
C SER A 243 -15.72 -9.60 -12.33
N MET A 244 -15.09 -10.72 -11.96
CA MET A 244 -14.38 -10.86 -10.68
C MET A 244 -12.86 -10.61 -10.77
N LYS A 245 -12.25 -10.75 -11.94
CA LYS A 245 -10.79 -10.64 -12.09
C LYS A 245 -10.22 -9.24 -11.88
N CYS A 246 -11.04 -8.19 -11.95
CA CYS A 246 -10.56 -6.80 -11.98
C CYS A 246 -10.33 -6.17 -10.59
N GLY A 247 -10.58 -6.90 -9.50
CA GLY A 247 -10.55 -6.34 -8.14
C GLY A 247 -9.23 -5.61 -7.81
N VAL A 248 -8.09 -6.27 -8.04
CA VAL A 248 -6.77 -5.68 -7.78
C VAL A 248 -6.41 -4.59 -8.79
N ASP A 249 -6.72 -4.76 -10.09
CA ASP A 249 -6.46 -3.74 -11.11
C ASP A 249 -7.20 -2.43 -10.82
N VAL A 250 -8.47 -2.51 -10.42
CA VAL A 250 -9.28 -1.33 -10.06
C VAL A 250 -8.77 -0.70 -8.77
N MET A 251 -8.41 -1.51 -7.77
CA MET A 251 -7.79 -1.03 -6.54
C MET A 251 -6.49 -0.27 -6.83
N ASP A 252 -5.61 -0.82 -7.68
CA ASP A 252 -4.34 -0.18 -8.07
C ASP A 252 -4.58 1.14 -8.81
N GLN A 253 -5.56 1.17 -9.72
CA GLN A 253 -5.98 2.42 -10.39
C GLN A 253 -6.43 3.47 -9.37
N MET A 254 -7.26 3.09 -8.39
CA MET A 254 -7.72 4.00 -7.35
C MET A 254 -6.53 4.53 -6.54
N VAL A 255 -5.67 3.67 -6.01
CA VAL A 255 -4.48 4.06 -5.24
C VAL A 255 -3.61 5.05 -6.04
N ARG A 256 -3.40 4.81 -7.34
CA ARG A 256 -2.59 5.68 -8.21
C ARG A 256 -3.20 7.05 -8.48
N GLU A 257 -4.52 7.17 -8.52
CA GLU A 257 -5.22 8.43 -8.83
C GLU A 257 -4.90 9.54 -7.81
N TYR A 258 -4.83 9.19 -6.52
CA TYR A 258 -4.55 10.12 -5.43
C TYR A 258 -3.33 9.68 -4.62
N SER A 259 -2.22 9.42 -5.31
CA SER A 259 -0.99 8.93 -4.68
C SER A 259 -0.16 10.05 -4.06
N VAL A 260 0.39 9.80 -2.86
CA VAL A 260 1.38 10.67 -2.19
C VAL A 260 2.81 10.44 -2.68
N ARG A 261 3.00 9.58 -3.69
CA ARG A 261 4.32 9.22 -4.22
C ARG A 261 5.11 10.46 -4.64
N SER A 262 6.32 10.56 -4.10
CA SER A 262 7.29 11.58 -4.47
C SER A 262 8.65 10.98 -4.82
N GLY A 263 9.50 11.75 -5.50
CA GLY A 263 10.85 11.33 -5.87
C GLY A 263 11.69 10.98 -4.64
N THR A 264 12.18 9.74 -4.58
CA THR A 264 13.05 9.25 -3.49
C THR A 264 14.13 8.34 -4.06
N ARG A 265 15.30 8.34 -3.40
CA ARG A 265 16.40 7.39 -3.66
C ARG A 265 16.47 6.28 -2.60
N ARG A 266 15.49 6.21 -1.70
CA ARG A 266 15.43 5.23 -0.61
C ARG A 266 14.18 4.39 -0.77
N TRP A 267 14.35 3.12 -1.13
CA TRP A 267 13.25 2.20 -1.38
C TRP A 267 12.28 2.06 -0.17
N PRO A 268 12.71 2.11 1.11
CA PRO A 268 11.77 2.00 2.23
C PRO A 268 10.78 3.16 2.28
N VAL A 269 11.21 4.36 1.87
CA VAL A 269 10.31 5.53 1.77
C VAL A 269 9.33 5.36 0.61
N GLY A 270 9.74 4.73 -0.49
CA GLY A 270 8.82 4.38 -1.57
C GLY A 270 7.73 3.42 -1.10
N VAL A 271 8.10 2.37 -0.35
CA VAL A 271 7.14 1.44 0.27
C VAL A 271 6.21 2.19 1.22
N PHE A 272 6.73 3.10 2.04
CA PHE A 272 5.92 3.89 2.95
C PHE A 272 4.87 4.76 2.25
N TYR A 273 5.18 5.34 1.07
CA TYR A 273 4.15 6.02 0.27
C TYR A 273 3.04 5.06 -0.18
N ASN A 274 3.38 3.86 -0.65
CA ASN A 274 2.38 2.87 -1.02
C ASN A 274 1.49 2.49 0.18
N MET A 275 2.09 2.36 1.37
CA MET A 275 1.34 2.09 2.61
C MET A 275 0.34 3.21 2.93
N ILE A 276 0.74 4.48 2.78
CA ILE A 276 -0.17 5.62 2.99
C ILE A 276 -1.32 5.58 1.98
N ASP A 277 -1.02 5.36 0.70
CA ASP A 277 -2.03 5.36 -0.35
C ASP A 277 -3.07 4.24 -0.13
N ILE A 278 -2.61 3.04 0.24
CA ILE A 278 -3.49 1.90 0.59
C ILE A 278 -4.25 2.18 1.90
N ALA A 279 -3.59 2.71 2.92
CA ALA A 279 -4.23 3.03 4.20
C ALA A 279 -5.37 4.04 4.01
N ALA A 280 -5.16 5.06 3.18
CA ALA A 280 -6.17 6.06 2.86
C ALA A 280 -7.35 5.46 2.08
N LEU A 281 -7.10 4.54 1.14
CA LEU A 281 -8.16 3.81 0.45
C LEU A 281 -8.96 2.92 1.42
N ASN A 282 -8.27 2.14 2.25
CA ASN A 282 -8.92 1.28 3.25
C ASN A 282 -9.74 2.11 4.27
N ALA A 283 -9.21 3.25 4.72
CA ALA A 283 -9.92 4.16 5.62
C ALA A 283 -11.18 4.73 4.98
N TYR A 284 -11.12 5.15 3.71
CA TYR A 284 -12.29 5.60 2.95
C TYR A 284 -13.37 4.50 2.86
N VAL A 285 -12.99 3.27 2.55
CA VAL A 285 -13.93 2.14 2.52
C VAL A 285 -14.59 1.91 3.88
N LEU A 286 -13.81 1.95 4.96
CA LEU A 286 -14.32 1.80 6.33
C LEU A 286 -15.26 2.94 6.72
N TYR A 287 -14.90 4.17 6.40
CA TYR A 287 -15.74 5.33 6.64
C TYR A 287 -17.11 5.15 5.98
N GLN A 288 -17.15 4.81 4.68
CA GLN A 288 -18.42 4.59 3.97
C GLN A 288 -19.23 3.43 4.56
N ALA A 289 -18.55 2.36 5.00
CA ALA A 289 -19.22 1.21 5.61
C ALA A 289 -19.80 1.53 7.00
N CYS A 290 -19.13 2.36 7.79
CA CYS A 290 -19.54 2.71 9.15
C CYS A 290 -20.57 3.85 9.20
N THR A 291 -20.46 4.83 8.31
CA THR A 291 -21.36 6.01 8.32
C THR A 291 -22.53 5.87 7.36
N GLY A 292 -22.42 4.99 6.36
CA GLY A 292 -23.38 4.90 5.24
C GLY A 292 -23.30 6.07 4.26
N VAL A 293 -22.40 7.04 4.49
CA VAL A 293 -22.27 8.24 3.66
C VAL A 293 -21.55 7.90 2.36
N LYS A 294 -22.17 8.26 1.24
CA LYS A 294 -21.57 8.17 -0.10
C LYS A 294 -20.97 9.52 -0.49
N GLU A 295 -19.76 9.78 -0.01
CA GLU A 295 -18.97 10.92 -0.46
C GLU A 295 -17.98 10.54 -1.56
N ARG A 296 -17.47 11.52 -2.30
CA ARG A 296 -16.39 11.27 -3.26
C ARG A 296 -15.08 11.10 -2.48
N ARG A 297 -14.23 10.18 -2.94
CA ARG A 297 -12.94 9.93 -2.30
C ARG A 297 -12.04 11.16 -2.19
N VAL A 298 -12.08 12.08 -3.16
CA VAL A 298 -11.30 13.32 -3.09
C VAL A 298 -11.73 14.19 -1.90
N ASP A 299 -13.02 14.25 -1.60
CA ASP A 299 -13.56 15.06 -0.50
C ASP A 299 -13.14 14.44 0.84
N PHE A 300 -13.26 13.11 0.96
CA PHE A 300 -12.73 12.35 2.11
C PHE A 300 -11.24 12.64 2.36
N LEU A 301 -10.42 12.59 1.32
CA LEU A 301 -8.97 12.80 1.44
C LEU A 301 -8.63 14.24 1.83
N VAL A 302 -9.41 15.21 1.35
CA VAL A 302 -9.25 16.62 1.72
C VAL A 302 -9.59 16.82 3.19
N GLU A 303 -10.67 16.20 3.68
CA GLU A 303 -11.06 16.28 5.08
C GLU A 303 -10.02 15.59 5.98
N LEU A 304 -9.64 14.34 5.64
CA LEU A 304 -8.61 13.58 6.35
C LEU A 304 -7.29 14.38 6.46
N ALA A 305 -6.84 15.00 5.37
CA ALA A 305 -5.64 15.81 5.37
C ALA A 305 -5.79 17.08 6.23
N SER A 306 -6.99 17.68 6.27
CA SER A 306 -7.30 18.85 7.09
C SER A 306 -7.30 18.49 8.59
N GLU A 307 -7.94 17.38 8.97
CA GLU A 307 -7.97 16.91 10.37
C GLU A 307 -6.56 16.61 10.89
N LEU A 308 -5.75 15.88 10.10
CA LEU A 308 -4.36 15.57 10.47
C LEU A 308 -3.51 16.84 10.60
N ALA A 309 -3.72 17.81 9.70
CA ALA A 309 -3.02 19.10 9.74
C ALA A 309 -3.41 19.91 10.99
N GLN A 310 -4.70 19.99 11.30
CA GLN A 310 -5.20 20.71 12.48
C GLN A 310 -4.71 20.09 13.77
N GLY A 311 -4.72 18.75 13.88
CA GLY A 311 -4.15 18.04 15.02
C GLY A 311 -2.66 18.35 15.24
N HIS A 312 -1.87 18.40 14.16
CA HIS A 312 -0.46 18.81 14.25
C HIS A 312 -0.28 20.25 14.70
N MET A 313 -1.01 21.20 14.08
CA MET A 313 -0.92 22.62 14.41
C MET A 313 -1.34 22.89 15.86
N GLY A 314 -2.42 22.24 16.34
CA GLY A 314 -2.87 22.33 17.72
C GLY A 314 -1.80 21.83 18.71
N ALA A 315 -1.15 20.70 18.42
CA ALA A 315 -0.07 20.18 19.25
C ALA A 315 1.17 21.08 19.29
N GLU A 316 1.53 21.73 18.17
CA GLU A 316 2.64 22.69 18.14
C GLU A 316 2.32 23.98 18.91
N THR A 317 1.09 24.48 18.81
CA THR A 317 0.62 25.62 19.63
C THR A 317 0.69 25.28 21.12
N ALA A 318 0.19 24.11 21.53
CA ALA A 318 0.25 23.67 22.92
C ALA A 318 1.70 23.56 23.45
N LYS A 319 2.65 23.07 22.63
CA LYS A 319 4.07 23.04 22.99
C LYS A 319 4.63 24.45 23.17
N LYS A 320 4.26 25.39 22.31
CA LYS A 320 4.69 26.79 22.41
C LYS A 320 4.15 27.42 23.68
N ASP A 321 2.87 27.22 23.99
CA ASP A 321 2.24 27.73 25.21
C ASP A 321 2.86 27.13 26.47
N ASN A 322 3.19 25.83 26.46
CA ASN A 322 3.88 25.21 27.58
C ASN A 322 5.30 25.81 27.77
N ARG A 323 6.04 26.08 26.68
CA ARG A 323 7.32 26.79 26.75
C ARG A 323 7.16 28.23 27.25
N LEU A 324 6.07 28.91 26.90
CA LEU A 324 5.74 30.25 27.42
C LEU A 324 5.46 30.20 28.93
N ARG A 325 4.76 29.17 29.43
CA ARG A 325 4.51 28.97 30.86
C ARG A 325 5.77 28.59 31.64
N GLN A 326 6.67 27.81 31.04
CA GLN A 326 7.95 27.41 31.61
C GLN A 326 9.05 28.47 31.44
N GLN A 327 8.68 29.71 31.09
CA GLN A 327 9.66 30.77 30.94
C GLN A 327 10.39 31.01 32.27
N PRO A 328 11.73 31.10 32.24
CA PRO A 328 12.48 31.49 33.42
C PRO A 328 12.01 32.87 33.88
N LEU A 329 11.88 33.07 35.20
CA LEU A 329 11.55 34.36 35.79
C LEU A 329 12.52 35.44 35.28
N THR A 330 11.99 36.64 35.05
CA THR A 330 12.81 37.80 34.70
C THR A 330 13.68 38.15 35.92
N PRO A 331 15.01 38.22 35.79
CA PRO A 331 15.88 38.70 36.86
C PRO A 331 15.43 40.09 37.31
N GLY A 332 15.53 40.36 38.61
CA GLY A 332 15.30 41.70 39.15
C GLY A 332 16.19 42.75 38.47
N LYS A 333 15.80 44.03 38.58
CA LYS A 333 16.55 45.16 37.99
C LYS A 333 18.05 45.07 38.35
N GLY A 334 18.91 45.16 37.34
CA GLY A 334 20.37 45.06 37.48
C GLY A 334 20.95 43.65 37.56
N LYS A 335 20.13 42.60 37.69
CA LYS A 335 20.59 41.19 37.75
C LYS A 335 20.57 40.54 36.35
N ARG A 336 21.46 39.57 36.14
CA ARG A 336 21.55 38.76 34.91
C ARG A 336 21.24 37.30 35.24
N ALA A 337 20.60 36.59 34.33
CA ALA A 337 20.35 35.15 34.49
C ALA A 337 21.54 34.34 33.96
N MET A 338 21.76 33.15 34.51
CA MET A 338 22.77 32.22 34.00
C MET A 338 22.37 31.72 32.60
N CYS A 339 23.36 31.50 31.73
CA CYS A 339 23.13 30.92 30.41
C CYS A 339 22.56 29.49 30.51
N GLN A 340 21.54 29.19 29.72
CA GLN A 340 20.77 27.94 29.79
C GLN A 340 20.92 27.05 28.54
N VAL A 341 21.81 27.42 27.61
CA VAL A 341 21.92 26.77 26.29
C VAL A 341 22.82 25.54 26.28
N ASN A 342 23.94 25.56 27.00
CA ASN A 342 24.94 24.49 26.94
C ASN A 342 25.40 24.10 28.36
N CYS A 343 25.50 22.80 28.64
CA CYS A 343 26.03 22.26 29.90
C CYS A 343 27.48 22.69 30.18
N ARG A 344 28.22 23.14 29.16
CA ARG A 344 29.59 23.70 29.30
C ARG A 344 29.62 25.22 29.55
N CYS A 345 28.49 25.91 29.44
CA CYS A 345 28.39 27.36 29.57
C CYS A 345 27.78 27.75 30.93
N LYS A 346 28.42 27.32 32.03
CA LYS A 346 27.87 27.47 33.39
C LYS A 346 28.20 28.81 34.07
N SER A 347 29.19 29.55 33.58
CA SER A 347 29.66 30.81 34.19
C SER A 347 29.15 32.07 33.50
N ASN A 348 28.63 31.95 32.28
CA ASN A 348 28.20 33.10 31.51
C ASN A 348 26.78 33.51 31.85
N HIS A 349 26.54 34.82 31.83
CA HIS A 349 25.25 35.41 32.16
C HIS A 349 24.61 36.10 30.95
N ALA A 350 23.29 36.17 30.93
CA ALA A 350 22.48 36.70 29.86
C ALA A 350 21.37 37.61 30.39
N THR A 351 21.05 38.62 29.60
CA THR A 351 19.86 39.48 29.78
C THR A 351 18.79 39.17 28.74
N VAL A 352 19.17 38.49 27.65
CA VAL A 352 18.30 38.18 26.51
C VAL A 352 17.93 36.70 26.49
N ARG A 353 16.73 36.42 25.97
CA ARG A 353 16.19 35.07 25.80
C ARG A 353 16.17 34.70 24.31
N CYS A 354 16.37 33.42 24.01
CA CYS A 354 16.13 32.89 22.67
C CYS A 354 14.63 33.02 22.32
N VAL A 355 14.32 33.49 21.12
CA VAL A 355 12.92 33.68 20.67
C VAL A 355 12.14 32.36 20.51
N ASP A 356 12.83 31.23 20.29
CA ASP A 356 12.19 29.93 20.02
C ASP A 356 12.02 29.04 21.25
N CYS A 357 12.98 29.10 22.18
CA CYS A 357 12.99 28.26 23.38
C CYS A 357 12.94 29.03 24.69
N TYR A 358 12.96 30.36 24.65
CA TYR A 358 12.88 31.28 25.78
C TYR A 358 13.95 31.10 26.87
N LYS A 359 14.97 30.27 26.61
CA LYS A 359 16.13 30.11 27.47
C LYS A 359 17.01 31.35 27.44
N TYR A 360 17.60 31.69 28.57
CA TYR A 360 18.60 32.75 28.68
C TYR A 360 19.88 32.38 27.95
N THR A 361 20.32 33.24 27.03
CA THR A 361 21.43 32.94 26.11
C THR A 361 22.50 34.02 26.16
N CYS A 362 23.72 33.66 26.58
CA CYS A 362 24.84 34.60 26.61
C CYS A 362 25.36 34.91 25.20
N GLY A 363 26.17 35.97 25.05
CA GLY A 363 26.75 36.38 23.77
C GLY A 363 27.56 35.30 23.04
N LYS A 364 28.19 34.37 23.76
CA LYS A 364 28.94 33.25 23.15
C LYS A 364 28.06 32.10 22.64
N CYS A 365 26.81 32.04 23.10
CA CYS A 365 25.86 30.99 22.73
C CYS A 365 24.72 31.52 21.84
N ARG A 366 24.70 32.82 21.55
CA ARG A 366 23.72 33.43 20.64
C ARG A 366 24.27 33.37 19.22
N MET A 367 23.40 33.07 18.28
CA MET A 367 23.62 33.39 16.88
C MET A 367 22.84 34.67 16.58
N GLU A 368 23.52 35.70 16.09
CA GLU A 368 22.84 36.86 15.52
C GLU A 368 22.40 36.49 14.11
N ILE A 369 21.08 36.42 13.92
CA ILE A 369 20.51 36.24 12.59
C ILE A 369 20.53 37.62 11.94
N ALA A 370 21.23 37.75 10.80
CA ALA A 370 21.19 38.98 10.03
C ALA A 370 19.75 39.30 9.65
N TRP A 371 19.28 40.51 9.99
CA TRP A 371 17.96 40.98 9.58
C TRP A 371 18.04 41.48 8.14
N GLN A 372 17.10 41.03 7.30
CA GLN A 372 16.99 41.44 5.90
C GLN A 372 15.54 41.87 5.64
N CYS A 373 15.35 43.00 4.96
CA CYS A 373 14.00 43.49 4.66
C CYS A 373 13.33 42.63 3.56
N GLN A 374 12.00 42.70 3.51
CA GLN A 374 11.18 41.93 2.56
C GLN A 374 11.66 42.11 1.10
N VAL A 375 11.93 43.35 0.71
CA VAL A 375 12.37 43.70 -0.66
C VAL A 375 13.71 43.03 -1.02
N CYS A 376 14.66 43.03 -0.08
CA CYS A 376 15.97 42.40 -0.30
C CYS A 376 15.91 40.87 -0.22
N ALA A 377 14.90 40.29 0.44
CA ALA A 377 14.72 38.84 0.51
C ALA A 377 14.10 38.27 -0.79
N ASP A 378 13.24 39.06 -1.45
CA ASP A 378 12.57 38.68 -2.69
C ASP A 378 13.47 38.82 -3.93
N SER A 379 14.56 39.60 -3.86
CA SER A 379 15.54 39.76 -4.95
C SER A 379 16.56 38.60 -5.09
N VAL A 380 16.43 37.54 -4.27
CA VAL A 380 17.36 36.39 -4.23
C VAL A 380 16.65 35.05 -4.49
N MET A 381 15.34 35.06 -4.81
CA MET A 381 14.61 33.90 -5.33
C MET A 381 14.33 34.06 -6.82
#